data_AF-A0A7C5VC91-F1
#
_entry.id   AF-A0A7C5VC91-F1
#
_cell.length_a   1.000
_cell.length_b   1.000
_cell.length_c   1.000
_cell.angle_alpha   90.00
_cell.angle_beta   90.00
_cell.angle_gamma   90.00
#
_symmetry.space_group_name_H-M   'P 1'
#
loop_
_entity.id
_entity.type
_entity.pdbx_description
1 polymer ?
#
loop_
_entity_poly.entity_id
_entity_poly.type
_entity_poly.pdbx_seq_one_letter_code
_entity_poly.pdbx_strand_id
1 'polypeptide(L)'
;MVKSKIILSVIVLTGLTGCAKRPYIHFEEAEPSNFLEIILQNGEKIQGTVMKSEPHQLVLLASQNSAISVPKNTIRLIRRKPPVYDQFGRGISEEEIQSVKTSKNTVIYTLGGGVLSFGSSFFLGSMLGKESGNVLAATTLGFGTLGTFMFFRAGRAMDRREAIRTVNDIRLSSEHKRDRKPFTAHDSRENNEE
;
A
#
# COMPACT_ATOMS: atom_id res chain seq x y z
N MET A 1 -4.45 2.27 44.54
CA MET A 1 -5.06 1.49 43.43
C MET A 1 -5.68 2.33 42.30
N VAL A 2 -6.26 3.51 42.56
CA VAL A 2 -6.98 4.29 41.51
C VAL A 2 -6.06 4.88 40.43
N LYS A 3 -4.86 5.35 40.79
CA LYS A 3 -3.91 5.99 39.84
C LYS A 3 -3.41 5.06 38.72
N SER A 4 -3.26 3.75 38.98
CA SER A 4 -2.78 2.78 37.98
C SER A 4 -3.85 2.47 36.90
N LYS A 5 -5.14 2.48 37.27
CA LYS A 5 -6.24 2.24 36.32
C LYS A 5 -6.41 3.40 35.31
N ILE A 6 -6.15 4.64 35.74
CA ILE A 6 -6.26 5.83 34.88
C ILE A 6 -5.18 5.82 33.79
N ILE A 7 -3.93 5.46 34.12
CA ILE A 7 -2.81 5.43 33.17
C ILE A 7 -3.04 4.39 32.07
N LEU A 8 -3.51 3.18 32.43
CA LEU A 8 -3.80 2.12 31.46
C LEU A 8 -4.92 2.53 30.49
N SER A 9 -5.96 3.21 30.99
CA SER A 9 -7.07 3.69 30.16
C SER A 9 -6.63 4.76 29.16
N VAL A 10 -5.70 5.65 29.53
CA VAL A 10 -5.22 6.72 28.65
C VAL A 10 -4.37 6.16 27.51
N ILE A 11 -3.49 5.18 27.80
CA ILE A 11 -2.65 4.54 26.77
C ILE A 11 -3.52 3.81 25.73
N VAL A 12 -4.54 3.08 26.19
CA VAL A 12 -5.49 2.38 25.30
C VAL A 12 -6.28 3.38 24.46
N LEU A 13 -6.71 4.50 25.03
CA LEU A 13 -7.50 5.50 24.32
C LEU A 13 -6.69 6.24 23.24
N THR A 14 -5.41 6.55 23.52
CA THR A 14 -4.51 7.18 22.53
C THR A 14 -4.12 6.26 21.37
N GLY A 15 -4.16 4.94 21.55
CA GLY A 15 -3.89 3.97 20.48
C GLY A 15 -5.00 3.89 19.42
N LEU A 16 -6.22 4.35 19.73
CA LEU A 16 -7.39 4.19 18.87
C LEU A 16 -7.67 5.39 17.95
N THR A 17 -7.04 6.54 18.16
CA THR A 17 -7.36 7.79 17.43
C THR A 17 -6.66 7.94 16.06
N GLY A 18 -5.83 6.98 15.64
CA GLY A 18 -4.97 7.12 14.45
C GLY A 18 -5.51 6.64 13.10
N CYS A 19 -6.74 6.12 13.04
CA CYS A 19 -7.30 5.59 11.79
C CYS A 19 -8.02 6.69 10.98
N ALA A 20 -7.27 7.56 10.31
CA ALA A 20 -7.82 8.40 9.24
C ALA A 20 -8.29 7.47 8.10
N LYS A 21 -9.58 7.12 8.11
CA LYS A 21 -10.21 6.36 7.02
C LYS A 21 -10.09 7.20 5.75
N ARG A 22 -9.58 6.61 4.67
CA ARG A 22 -9.54 7.29 3.38
C ARG A 22 -10.97 7.67 2.97
N PRO A 23 -11.22 8.93 2.58
CA PRO A 23 -12.55 9.35 2.17
C PRO A 23 -13.00 8.54 0.96
N TYR A 24 -14.26 8.14 0.97
CA TYR A 24 -14.93 7.68 -0.23
C TYR A 24 -15.21 8.90 -1.10
N ILE A 25 -15.10 8.72 -2.42
CA ILE A 25 -15.40 9.78 -3.38
C ILE A 25 -16.74 9.50 -4.04
N HIS A 26 -17.39 10.55 -4.52
CA HIS A 26 -18.59 10.42 -5.34
C HIS A 26 -18.24 9.96 -6.76
N PHE A 27 -19.24 9.49 -7.50
CA PHE A 27 -19.07 8.99 -8.87
C PHE A 27 -18.57 10.11 -9.80
N GLU A 28 -19.08 11.31 -9.59
CA GLU A 28 -18.78 12.52 -10.35
C GLU A 28 -17.35 13.03 -10.10
N GLU A 29 -16.74 12.62 -8.98
CA GLU A 29 -15.36 12.98 -8.60
C GLU A 29 -14.31 12.00 -9.17
N ALA A 30 -14.74 10.97 -9.92
CA ALA A 30 -13.87 10.00 -10.56
C ALA A 30 -13.23 10.61 -11.83
N GLU A 31 -12.16 11.39 -11.65
CA GLU A 31 -11.43 11.98 -12.78
C GLU A 31 -10.64 10.91 -13.57
N PRO A 32 -10.44 11.11 -14.89
CA PRO A 32 -9.52 10.31 -15.68
C PRO A 32 -8.12 10.27 -15.06
N SER A 33 -7.39 9.18 -15.29
CA SER A 33 -6.05 8.92 -14.76
C SER A 33 -5.96 8.63 -13.24
N ASN A 34 -7.06 8.76 -12.48
CA ASN A 34 -7.08 8.34 -11.09
C ASN A 34 -7.16 6.82 -10.97
N PHE A 35 -6.38 6.23 -10.06
CA PHE A 35 -6.49 4.81 -9.69
C PHE A 35 -7.56 4.63 -8.61
N LEU A 36 -8.60 3.87 -8.92
CA LEU A 36 -9.74 3.66 -8.04
C LEU A 36 -9.84 2.20 -7.57
N GLU A 37 -10.31 2.02 -6.34
CA GLU A 37 -10.88 0.77 -5.85
C GLU A 37 -12.40 0.95 -5.75
N ILE A 38 -13.13 0.26 -6.62
CA ILE A 38 -14.59 0.25 -6.67
C ILE A 38 -15.09 -1.00 -5.96
N ILE A 39 -16.00 -0.82 -5.01
CA ILE A 39 -16.73 -1.91 -4.35
C ILE A 39 -18.13 -1.90 -4.94
N LEU A 40 -18.54 -3.01 -5.54
CA LEU A 40 -19.86 -3.19 -6.14
C LEU A 40 -20.93 -3.53 -5.11
N GLN A 41 -22.20 -3.45 -5.50
CA GLN A 41 -23.35 -3.81 -4.67
C GLN A 41 -23.32 -5.28 -4.23
N ASN A 42 -22.83 -6.18 -5.09
CA ASN A 42 -22.63 -7.59 -4.78
C ASN A 42 -21.43 -7.85 -3.83
N GLY A 43 -20.67 -6.82 -3.46
CA GLY A 43 -19.47 -6.91 -2.60
C GLY A 43 -18.17 -7.20 -3.34
N GLU A 44 -18.21 -7.43 -4.65
CA GLU A 44 -17.03 -7.60 -5.50
C GLU A 44 -16.20 -6.32 -5.53
N LYS A 45 -14.88 -6.48 -5.67
CA LYS A 45 -13.92 -5.37 -5.71
C LYS A 45 -13.23 -5.32 -7.05
N ILE A 46 -13.37 -4.19 -7.73
CA ILE A 46 -12.69 -3.91 -8.99
C ILE A 46 -11.64 -2.82 -8.73
N GLN A 47 -10.45 -2.99 -9.28
CA GLN A 47 -9.38 -2.00 -9.20
C GLN A 47 -8.89 -1.68 -10.61
N GLY A 48 -8.64 -0.40 -10.87
CA GLY A 48 -8.13 0.03 -12.15
C GLY A 48 -7.98 1.54 -12.23
N THR A 49 -7.36 1.98 -13.33
CA THR A 49 -7.21 3.40 -13.65
C THR A 49 -8.42 3.87 -14.45
N VAL A 50 -9.02 5.00 -14.08
CA VAL A 50 -10.13 5.58 -14.85
C VAL A 50 -9.61 6.03 -16.21
N MET A 51 -10.11 5.40 -17.27
CA MET A 51 -9.86 5.85 -18.65
C MET A 51 -10.86 6.94 -19.05
N LYS A 52 -12.13 6.71 -18.73
CA LYS A 52 -13.23 7.60 -19.12
C LYS A 52 -14.32 7.58 -18.07
N SER A 53 -14.87 8.76 -17.78
CA SER A 53 -16.04 8.92 -16.92
C SER A 53 -17.23 9.33 -17.78
N GLU A 54 -18.26 8.47 -17.82
CA GLU A 54 -19.51 8.74 -18.54
C GLU A 54 -20.66 8.86 -17.55
N PRO A 55 -21.78 9.54 -17.90
CA PRO A 55 -22.88 9.79 -16.95
C PRO A 55 -23.46 8.54 -16.27
N HIS A 56 -23.37 7.38 -16.93
CA HIS A 56 -23.97 6.12 -16.48
C HIS A 56 -22.96 4.99 -16.22
N GLN A 57 -21.67 5.19 -16.54
CA GLN A 57 -20.65 4.16 -16.38
C GLN A 57 -19.23 4.73 -16.23
N LEU A 58 -18.36 4.01 -15.52
CA LEU A 58 -16.93 4.26 -15.48
C LEU A 58 -16.20 3.22 -16.32
N VAL A 59 -15.33 3.67 -17.22
CA VAL A 59 -14.44 2.76 -17.96
C VAL A 59 -13.10 2.73 -17.25
N LEU A 60 -12.75 1.57 -16.69
CA LEU A 60 -11.51 1.34 -15.98
C LEU A 60 -10.56 0.50 -16.83
N LEU A 61 -9.27 0.82 -16.79
CA LEU A 61 -8.20 -0.06 -17.23
C LEU A 61 -7.76 -0.93 -16.05
N ALA A 62 -8.07 -2.22 -16.10
CA ALA A 62 -7.66 -3.18 -15.09
C ALA A 62 -6.20 -3.62 -15.30
N SER A 63 -5.60 -4.28 -14.30
CA SER A 63 -4.17 -4.66 -14.31
C SER A 63 -3.75 -5.62 -15.44
N GLN A 64 -4.70 -6.25 -16.15
CA GLN A 64 -4.44 -7.07 -17.34
C GLN A 64 -4.55 -6.28 -18.65
N ASN A 65 -4.55 -4.94 -18.56
CA ASN A 65 -4.77 -4.04 -19.69
C ASN A 65 -6.14 -4.23 -20.37
N SER A 66 -7.10 -4.84 -19.67
CA SER A 66 -8.47 -4.99 -20.12
C SER A 66 -9.30 -3.79 -19.67
N ALA A 67 -10.05 -3.22 -20.62
CA ALA A 67 -11.03 -2.19 -20.32
C ALA A 67 -12.29 -2.85 -19.73
N ILE A 68 -12.68 -2.42 -18.53
CA ILE A 68 -13.88 -2.88 -17.85
C ILE A 68 -14.82 -1.70 -17.71
N SER A 69 -16.03 -1.81 -18.26
CA SER A 69 -17.09 -0.83 -18.01
C SER A 69 -17.87 -1.20 -16.75
N VAL A 70 -17.96 -0.26 -15.82
CA VAL A 70 -18.66 -0.42 -14.53
C VAL A 70 -19.86 0.53 -14.49
N PRO A 71 -21.09 0.03 -14.61
CA PRO A 71 -22.29 0.86 -14.55
C PRO A 71 -22.46 1.56 -13.19
N LYS A 72 -22.91 2.82 -13.19
CA LYS A 72 -23.10 3.61 -11.96
C LYS A 72 -24.00 2.93 -10.93
N ASN A 73 -25.03 2.23 -11.39
CA ASN A 73 -26.00 1.55 -10.54
C ASN A 73 -25.44 0.29 -9.85
N THR A 74 -24.32 -0.29 -10.30
CA THR A 74 -23.70 -1.44 -9.64
C THR A 74 -22.67 -1.02 -8.60
N ILE A 75 -22.29 0.26 -8.57
CA ILE A 75 -21.28 0.80 -7.65
C ILE A 75 -21.90 1.05 -6.28
N ARG A 76 -21.24 0.53 -5.23
CA ARG A 76 -21.60 0.79 -3.83
C ARG A 76 -20.69 1.83 -3.20
N LEU A 77 -19.37 1.71 -3.39
CA LEU A 77 -18.37 2.62 -2.83
C LEU A 77 -17.23 2.81 -3.82
N ILE A 78 -16.70 4.04 -3.89
CA ILE A 78 -15.50 4.36 -4.66
C ILE A 78 -14.43 4.87 -3.72
N ARG A 79 -13.22 4.33 -3.82
CA ARG A 79 -12.05 4.77 -3.05
C ARG A 79 -10.96 5.22 -4.00
N ARG A 80 -10.53 6.47 -3.86
CA ARG A 80 -9.35 6.98 -4.56
C ARG A 80 -8.08 6.47 -3.87
N LYS A 81 -7.19 5.81 -4.62
CA LYS A 81 -5.82 5.61 -4.14
C LYS A 81 -5.00 6.87 -4.45
N PRO A 82 -4.20 7.38 -3.50
CA PRO A 82 -3.37 8.54 -3.76
C PRO A 82 -2.37 8.19 -4.87
N PRO A 83 -2.22 9.05 -5.90
CA PRO A 83 -1.21 8.85 -6.92
C PRO A 83 0.18 8.90 -6.28
N VAL A 84 1.10 8.10 -6.82
CA VAL A 84 2.52 8.15 -6.49
C VAL A 84 3.21 8.77 -7.68
N TYR A 85 4.06 9.77 -7.44
CA TYR A 85 4.81 10.44 -8.49
C TYR A 85 6.29 10.10 -8.36
N ASP A 86 6.97 10.02 -9.51
CA ASP A 86 8.43 9.99 -9.55
C ASP A 86 9.00 11.40 -9.32
N GLN A 87 10.33 11.50 -9.24
CA GLN A 87 11.03 12.77 -9.07
C GLN A 87 10.86 13.77 -10.23
N PHE A 88 10.32 13.32 -11.37
CA PHE A 88 10.03 14.14 -12.54
C PHE A 88 8.55 14.56 -12.59
N GLY A 89 7.76 14.25 -11.56
CA GLY A 89 6.33 14.53 -11.51
C GLY A 89 5.48 13.59 -12.36
N ARG A 90 6.04 12.50 -12.90
CA ARG A 90 5.28 11.50 -13.67
C ARG A 90 4.64 10.51 -12.72
N GLY A 91 3.37 10.18 -12.96
CA GLY A 91 2.67 9.15 -12.19
C GLY A 91 3.37 7.79 -12.30
N ILE A 92 3.41 7.06 -11.18
CA ILE A 92 3.84 5.67 -11.10
C ILE A 92 2.57 4.85 -10.91
N SER A 93 2.28 3.97 -11.87
CA SER A 93 1.11 3.10 -11.79
C SER A 93 1.29 2.03 -10.70
N GLU A 94 0.18 1.54 -10.14
CA GLU A 94 0.26 0.44 -9.18
C GLU A 94 0.77 -0.85 -9.85
N GLU A 95 0.52 -1.04 -11.14
CA GLU A 95 1.06 -2.15 -11.93
C GLU A 95 2.61 -2.12 -11.95
N GLU A 96 3.21 -0.95 -12.14
CA GLU A 96 4.67 -0.77 -12.13
C GLU A 96 5.25 -0.96 -10.73
N ILE A 97 4.53 -0.54 -9.68
CA ILE A 97 4.92 -0.83 -8.31
C ILE A 97 4.88 -2.34 -8.04
N GLN A 98 3.84 -3.04 -8.49
CA GLN A 98 3.68 -4.48 -8.24
C GLN A 98 4.67 -5.33 -9.03
N SER A 99 5.10 -4.90 -10.22
CA SER A 99 6.05 -5.66 -11.05
C SER A 99 7.44 -5.75 -10.41
N VAL A 100 7.85 -4.76 -9.63
CA VAL A 100 9.15 -4.75 -8.92
C VAL A 100 9.02 -5.09 -7.42
N LYS A 101 7.81 -5.25 -6.92
CA LYS A 101 7.58 -5.47 -5.49
C LYS A 101 8.05 -6.85 -5.05
N THR A 102 8.92 -6.86 -4.05
CA THR A 102 9.35 -8.09 -3.37
C THR A 102 8.58 -8.29 -2.06
N SER A 103 8.61 -9.51 -1.52
CA SER A 103 8.02 -9.85 -0.21
C SER A 103 9.07 -9.94 0.90
N LYS A 104 10.32 -9.54 0.63
CA LYS A 104 11.46 -9.73 1.52
C LYS A 104 11.24 -9.04 2.88
N ASN A 105 10.80 -7.78 2.88
CA ASN A 105 10.59 -7.08 4.15
C ASN A 105 9.36 -7.61 4.87
N THR A 106 8.30 -7.99 4.17
CA THR A 106 7.16 -8.69 4.79
C THR A 106 7.61 -9.93 5.54
N VAL A 107 8.45 -10.77 4.94
CA VAL A 107 8.97 -11.99 5.59
C VAL A 107 9.85 -11.65 6.79
N ILE A 108 10.82 -10.75 6.62
CA ILE A 108 11.75 -10.35 7.71
C ILE A 108 10.99 -9.77 8.90
N TYR A 109 10.06 -8.84 8.64
CA TYR A 109 9.27 -8.23 9.71
C TYR A 109 8.32 -9.23 10.35
N THR A 110 7.71 -10.13 9.58
CA THR A 110 6.80 -11.14 10.14
C THR A 110 7.55 -12.12 11.04
N LEU A 111 8.72 -12.60 10.61
CA LEU A 111 9.55 -13.52 11.41
C LEU A 111 10.16 -12.81 12.63
N GLY A 112 10.82 -11.67 12.42
CA GLY A 112 11.46 -10.91 13.51
C GLY A 112 10.44 -10.38 14.50
N GLY A 113 9.34 -9.83 13.99
CA GLY A 113 8.22 -9.34 14.77
C GLY A 113 7.46 -10.45 15.48
N GLY A 114 7.30 -11.62 14.84
CA GLY A 114 6.72 -12.81 15.46
C GLY A 114 7.54 -13.27 16.65
N VAL A 115 8.84 -13.49 16.48
CA VAL A 115 9.75 -13.91 17.57
C VAL A 115 9.74 -12.89 18.72
N LEU A 116 9.82 -11.59 18.42
CA LEU A 116 9.76 -10.53 19.44
C LEU A 116 8.41 -10.51 20.17
N SER A 117 7.30 -10.64 19.44
CA SER A 117 5.95 -10.63 20.00
C SER A 117 5.70 -11.86 20.88
N PHE A 118 6.16 -13.04 20.44
CA PHE A 118 6.10 -14.25 21.26
C PHE A 118 6.95 -14.13 22.51
N GLY A 119 8.20 -13.66 22.40
CA GLY A 119 9.09 -13.49 23.56
C GLY A 119 8.54 -12.49 24.58
N SER A 120 8.04 -11.35 24.12
CA SER A 120 7.42 -10.34 25.00
C SER A 120 6.13 -10.86 25.65
N SER A 121 5.27 -11.55 24.89
CA SER A 121 4.01 -12.10 25.42
C SER A 121 4.28 -13.22 26.44
N PHE A 122 5.29 -14.07 26.19
CA PHE A 122 5.72 -15.10 27.13
C PHE A 122 6.27 -14.48 28.42
N PHE A 123 7.11 -13.43 28.32
CA PHE A 123 7.66 -12.72 29.47
C PHE A 123 6.57 -12.04 30.31
N LEU A 124 5.62 -11.37 29.66
CA LEU A 124 4.45 -10.77 30.34
C LEU A 124 3.57 -11.84 30.99
N GLY A 125 3.29 -12.92 30.27
CA GLY A 125 2.51 -14.03 30.78
C GLY A 125 3.19 -14.72 31.96
N SER A 126 4.52 -14.84 31.99
CA SER A 126 5.25 -15.47 33.10
C SER A 126 5.27 -14.59 34.37
N MET A 127 5.27 -13.25 34.22
CA MET A 127 5.08 -12.33 35.35
C MET A 127 3.66 -12.39 35.92
N LEU A 128 2.65 -12.50 35.07
CA LEU A 128 1.23 -12.51 35.46
C LEU A 128 0.73 -13.90 35.91
N GLY A 129 1.41 -14.97 35.48
CA GLY A 129 0.98 -16.36 35.64
C GLY A 129 1.26 -16.99 37.01
N LYS A 130 1.64 -16.23 38.04
CA LYS A 130 1.93 -16.77 39.38
C LYS A 130 0.74 -17.50 40.04
N GLU A 131 -0.49 -17.36 39.55
CA GLU A 131 -1.68 -17.98 40.16
C GLU A 131 -2.55 -18.84 39.21
N SER A 132 -2.31 -18.88 37.89
CA SER A 132 -3.02 -19.83 37.00
C SER A 132 -2.33 -20.06 35.65
N GLY A 133 -2.08 -21.33 35.30
CA GLY A 133 -1.44 -21.72 34.04
C GLY A 133 -2.23 -21.36 32.77
N ASN A 134 -3.55 -21.16 32.89
CA ASN A 134 -4.41 -20.77 31.77
C ASN A 134 -4.18 -19.32 31.31
N VAL A 135 -3.74 -18.42 32.20
CA VAL A 135 -3.48 -17.02 31.86
C VAL A 135 -2.25 -16.87 30.96
N LEU A 136 -1.24 -17.72 31.15
CA LEU A 136 -0.02 -17.76 30.34
C LEU A 136 -0.31 -18.14 28.87
N ALA A 137 -1.12 -19.17 28.66
CA ALA A 137 -1.51 -19.62 27.32
C ALA A 137 -2.36 -18.57 26.58
N ALA A 138 -3.34 -17.98 27.28
CA ALA A 138 -4.22 -16.96 26.69
C ALA A 138 -3.47 -15.67 26.32
N THR A 139 -2.57 -15.18 27.19
CA THR A 139 -1.77 -13.97 26.90
C THR A 139 -0.77 -14.21 25.78
N THR A 140 -0.08 -15.35 25.77
CA THR A 140 0.92 -15.66 24.73
C THR A 140 0.28 -15.75 23.34
N LEU A 141 -0.87 -16.42 23.22
CA LEU A 141 -1.57 -16.56 21.94
C LEU A 141 -2.24 -15.25 21.49
N GLY A 142 -2.88 -14.52 22.40
CA GLY A 142 -3.57 -13.26 22.07
C GLY A 142 -2.62 -12.14 21.66
N PHE A 143 -1.59 -11.86 22.46
CA PHE A 143 -0.64 -10.79 22.17
C PHE A 143 0.35 -11.15 21.05
N GLY A 144 0.75 -12.42 20.95
CA GLY A 144 1.65 -12.89 19.89
C GLY A 144 1.06 -12.72 18.49
N THR A 145 -0.23 -13.06 18.32
CA THR A 145 -0.93 -12.95 17.02
C THR A 145 -1.16 -11.49 16.61
N LEU A 146 -1.60 -10.64 17.54
CA LEU A 146 -1.77 -9.21 17.27
C LEU A 146 -0.44 -8.52 16.91
N GLY A 147 0.62 -8.84 17.65
CA GLY A 147 1.97 -8.33 17.37
C GLY A 147 2.45 -8.75 15.98
N THR A 148 2.38 -10.05 15.67
CA THR A 148 2.75 -10.59 14.35
C THR A 148 1.97 -9.92 13.21
N PHE A 149 0.66 -9.71 13.38
CA PHE A 149 -0.18 -9.02 12.39
C PHE A 149 0.25 -7.56 12.17
N MET A 150 0.60 -6.83 13.24
CA MET A 150 1.12 -5.46 13.11
C MET A 150 2.44 -5.42 12.33
N PHE A 151 3.37 -6.33 12.64
CA PHE A 151 4.64 -6.42 11.93
C PHE A 151 4.47 -6.85 10.46
N PHE A 152 3.57 -7.78 10.17
CA PHE A 152 3.22 -8.14 8.79
C PHE A 152 2.72 -6.93 8.00
N ARG A 153 1.82 -6.13 8.58
CA ARG A 153 1.31 -4.90 7.97
C ARG A 153 2.42 -3.87 7.73
N ALA A 154 3.31 -3.70 8.71
CA ALA A 154 4.47 -2.81 8.58
C ALA A 154 5.43 -3.28 7.48
N GLY A 155 5.71 -4.59 7.39
CA GLY A 155 6.53 -5.19 6.35
C GLY A 155 5.96 -4.97 4.94
N ARG A 156 4.64 -5.13 4.74
CA ARG A 156 3.99 -4.82 3.46
C ARG A 156 4.09 -3.36 3.06
N ALA A 157 4.06 -2.46 4.05
CA ALA A 157 4.22 -1.02 3.80
C ALA A 157 5.67 -0.69 3.40
N MET A 158 6.66 -1.35 4.01
CA MET A 158 8.07 -1.22 3.61
C MET A 158 8.33 -1.78 2.22
N ASP A 159 7.80 -2.97 1.90
CA ASP A 159 7.92 -3.55 0.56
C ASP A 159 7.34 -2.63 -0.53
N ARG A 160 6.22 -1.95 -0.24
CA ARG A 160 5.67 -0.96 -1.17
C ARG A 160 6.57 0.26 -1.33
N ARG A 161 7.16 0.77 -0.23
CA ARG A 161 8.09 1.92 -0.29
C ARG A 161 9.35 1.58 -1.09
N GLU A 162 9.87 0.38 -0.88
CA GLU A 162 11.05 -0.10 -1.60
C GLU A 162 10.76 -0.26 -3.08
N ALA A 163 9.62 -0.86 -3.44
CA ALA A 163 9.17 -0.95 -4.83
C ALA A 163 9.11 0.42 -5.51
N ILE A 164 8.53 1.43 -4.84
CA ILE A 164 8.47 2.81 -5.37
C ILE A 164 9.88 3.38 -5.60
N ARG A 165 10.82 3.15 -4.68
CA ARG A 165 12.22 3.58 -4.84
C ARG A 165 12.88 2.89 -6.03
N THR A 166 12.72 1.57 -6.14
CA THR A 166 13.26 0.80 -7.26
C THR A 166 12.73 1.31 -8.60
N VAL A 167 11.43 1.59 -8.71
CA VAL A 167 10.86 2.22 -9.92
C VAL A 167 11.52 3.56 -10.22
N ASN A 168 11.66 4.42 -9.20
CA ASN A 168 12.32 5.71 -9.35
C ASN A 168 13.77 5.57 -9.81
N ASP A 169 14.53 4.64 -9.23
CA ASP A 169 15.92 4.38 -9.59
C ASP A 169 16.06 3.88 -11.02
N ILE A 170 15.15 2.97 -11.45
CA ILE A 170 15.10 2.48 -12.83
C ILE A 170 14.86 3.67 -13.77
N ARG A 171 13.84 4.49 -13.52
CA ARG A 171 13.52 5.67 -14.35
C ARG A 171 14.67 6.68 -14.37
N LEU A 172 15.31 6.94 -13.22
CA LEU A 172 16.46 7.85 -13.12
C LEU A 172 17.64 7.35 -13.97
N SER A 173 17.94 6.05 -13.89
CA SER A 173 19.03 5.44 -14.65
C SER A 173 18.77 5.45 -16.16
N SER A 174 17.50 5.33 -16.57
CA SER A 174 17.08 5.43 -17.97
C SER A 174 17.24 6.84 -18.53
N GLU A 175 16.91 7.88 -17.75
CA GLU A 175 17.14 9.28 -18.19
C GLU A 175 18.63 9.60 -18.29
N HIS A 176 19.43 9.23 -17.28
CA HIS A 176 20.90 9.43 -17.35
C HIS A 176 21.54 8.73 -18.55
N LYS A 177 21.04 7.55 -18.94
CA LYS A 177 21.52 6.85 -20.15
C LYS A 177 21.13 7.56 -21.44
N ARG A 178 20.00 8.27 -21.48
CA ARG A 178 19.60 9.10 -22.63
C ARG A 178 20.51 10.30 -22.77
N ASP A 179 20.78 11.01 -21.67
CA ASP A 179 21.65 12.19 -21.67
C ASP A 179 23.10 11.86 -22.03
N ARG A 180 23.55 10.63 -21.69
CA ARG A 180 24.89 10.15 -22.03
C ARG A 180 25.03 9.56 -23.43
N LYS A 181 23.96 9.45 -24.23
CA LYS A 181 24.14 9.05 -25.63
C LYS A 181 25.00 10.14 -26.28
N PRO A 182 26.22 9.82 -26.72
CA PRO A 182 27.08 10.81 -27.36
C PRO A 182 26.31 11.38 -28.53
N PHE A 183 26.38 12.69 -28.73
CA PHE A 183 25.89 13.35 -29.93
C PHE A 183 26.57 12.70 -31.12
N THR A 184 25.94 11.66 -31.68
CA THR A 184 26.47 10.97 -32.85
C THR A 184 26.33 11.97 -33.98
N ALA A 185 27.46 12.48 -34.47
CA ALA A 185 27.58 13.45 -35.57
C ALA A 185 27.10 12.91 -36.93
N HIS A 186 26.10 12.04 -36.93
CA HIS A 186 25.48 11.46 -38.11
C HIS A 186 24.43 12.38 -38.74
N ASP A 187 24.09 13.50 -38.07
CA ASP A 187 23.11 14.50 -38.53
C ASP A 187 23.76 15.68 -39.30
N SER A 188 25.05 15.56 -39.65
CA SER A 188 25.81 16.65 -40.32
C SER A 188 26.19 16.32 -41.77
N ARG A 189 25.65 15.25 -42.36
CA ARG A 189 26.00 14.82 -43.73
C ARG A 189 24.87 14.89 -44.77
N GLU A 190 23.65 15.27 -44.39
CA GLU A 190 22.51 15.26 -45.33
C GLU A 190 22.18 16.63 -45.97
N ASN A 191 22.96 17.69 -45.72
CA ASN A 191 22.70 19.04 -46.25
C ASN A 191 23.75 19.56 -47.25
N ASN A 192 24.55 18.71 -47.91
CA ASN A 192 25.61 19.15 -48.85
C ASN A 192 25.47 18.57 -50.27
N GLU A 193 24.28 18.13 -50.68
CA GLU A 193 23.98 17.74 -52.07
C GLU A 193 22.78 18.53 -52.61
N GLU A 194 22.96 19.85 -52.80
CA GLU A 194 22.20 20.67 -53.77
C GLU A 194 23.14 21.65 -54.48
#